data_AF-A0A6V7UYZ6-F1
#
_entry.id   AF-A0A6V7UYZ6-F1
#
_cell.length_a   1.000
_cell.length_b   1.000
_cell.length_c   1.000
_cell.angle_alpha   90.00
_cell.angle_beta   90.00
_cell.angle_gamma   90.00
#
_symmetry.space_group_name_H-M   'P 1'
#
loop_
_entity.id
_entity.type
_entity.pdbx_description
1 polymer ?
#
loop_
_entity_poly.entity_id
_entity_poly.type
_entity_poly.pdbx_seq_one_letter_code
_entity_poly.pdbx_strand_id
1 'polypeptide(L)'
;MNYKDLSDLLHFVWSLENDSASQRRAQHGSVGERSVLHPTLVHSRAGMNRAGTYVAASIFGRRMSGKHTRTLSLNRVVKVCKSLRSTRYDILNRRSQFLLLLETILELAVRSGVVNEKDVSRARDVLRRVRGGIGKTRAKAGPSRSRG
;
A
#
# COMPACT_ATOMS: atom_id res chain seq x y z
N MET A 1 2.84 16.95 -10.81
CA MET A 1 3.07 15.50 -10.60
C MET A 1 3.57 14.94 -11.91
N ASN A 2 4.71 14.26 -11.94
CA ASN A 2 5.19 13.63 -13.17
C ASN A 2 4.43 12.32 -13.38
N TYR A 3 3.63 12.23 -14.46
CA TYR A 3 2.84 11.05 -14.79
C TYR A 3 3.72 9.80 -14.98
N LYS A 4 4.94 10.00 -15.46
CA LYS A 4 5.93 8.95 -15.70
C LYS A 4 6.32 8.20 -14.42
N ASP A 5 6.61 8.93 -13.34
CA ASP A 5 7.00 8.30 -12.06
C ASP A 5 5.86 7.49 -11.44
N LEU A 6 4.60 7.96 -11.55
CA LEU A 6 3.48 7.14 -11.07
C LEU A 6 3.35 5.89 -11.95
N SER A 7 3.38 6.04 -13.27
CA SER A 7 3.29 4.92 -14.22
C SER A 7 4.34 3.85 -13.92
N ASP A 8 5.59 4.24 -13.70
CA ASP A 8 6.68 3.32 -13.39
C ASP A 8 6.44 2.53 -12.09
N LEU A 9 5.86 3.16 -11.07
CA LEU A 9 5.46 2.48 -9.83
C LEU A 9 4.32 1.48 -10.09
N LEU A 10 3.33 1.87 -10.88
CA LEU A 10 2.20 1.02 -11.25
C LEU A 10 2.70 -0.22 -12.02
N HIS A 11 3.59 -0.01 -12.99
CA HIS A 11 4.21 -1.08 -13.77
C HIS A 11 5.07 -2.02 -12.92
N PHE A 12 5.85 -1.49 -11.97
CA PHE A 12 6.62 -2.32 -11.06
C PHE A 12 5.72 -3.22 -10.22
N VAL A 13 4.69 -2.66 -9.59
CA VAL A 13 3.76 -3.45 -8.76
C VAL A 13 2.98 -4.45 -9.60
N TRP A 14 2.71 -4.14 -10.88
CA TRP A 14 2.14 -5.11 -11.83
C TRP A 14 3.14 -6.20 -12.22
N SER A 15 4.43 -5.90 -12.40
CA SER A 15 5.47 -6.90 -12.67
C SER A 15 5.53 -7.96 -11.57
N LEU A 16 5.44 -7.55 -10.31
CA LEU A 16 5.41 -8.47 -9.16
C LEU A 16 4.22 -9.45 -9.21
N GLU A 17 3.10 -9.06 -9.83
CA GLU A 17 1.92 -9.91 -10.01
C GLU A 17 2.17 -11.02 -11.05
N ASN A 18 2.93 -10.71 -12.10
CA ASN A 18 3.24 -11.63 -13.19
C ASN A 18 4.43 -12.54 -12.86
N ASP A 19 5.44 -12.05 -12.14
CA ASP A 19 6.56 -12.89 -11.67
C ASP A 19 6.11 -13.93 -10.63
N SER A 20 5.13 -13.57 -9.81
CA SER A 20 4.47 -14.50 -8.88
C SER A 20 3.61 -15.55 -9.58
N ALA A 21 3.19 -15.33 -10.83
CA ALA A 21 2.43 -16.29 -11.63
C ALA A 21 3.31 -17.43 -12.13
N SER A 22 4.55 -17.11 -12.51
CA SER A 22 5.59 -18.07 -12.92
C SER A 22 5.95 -19.05 -11.80
N GLN A 23 5.81 -18.64 -10.53
CA GLN A 23 6.08 -19.47 -9.35
C GLN A 23 4.91 -20.41 -8.94
N ARG A 24 3.73 -20.32 -9.59
CA ARG A 24 2.53 -21.12 -9.22
C ARG A 24 2.57 -22.59 -9.62
N ARG A 25 3.63 -23.10 -10.26
CA ARG A 25 3.74 -24.56 -10.55
C ARG A 25 4.13 -25.40 -9.34
N ALA A 26 4.47 -24.80 -8.20
CA ALA A 26 4.78 -25.54 -6.99
C ALA A 26 3.69 -25.37 -5.92
N GLN A 27 2.94 -26.46 -5.75
CA GLN A 27 2.33 -26.93 -4.50
C GLN A 27 0.90 -26.47 -4.13
N HIS A 28 0.01 -27.45 -4.20
CA HIS A 28 -1.30 -27.54 -3.56
C HIS A 28 -1.14 -27.89 -2.06
N GLY A 29 -1.99 -27.35 -1.19
CA GLY A 29 -2.09 -27.77 0.21
C GLY A 29 -3.21 -27.04 0.97
N SER A 30 -4.02 -27.81 1.69
CA SER A 30 -5.39 -27.58 2.17
C SER A 30 -5.63 -26.51 3.24
N VAL A 31 -6.91 -26.15 3.32
CA VAL A 31 -7.63 -25.24 4.24
C VAL A 31 -7.73 -25.79 5.67
N GLY A 32 -7.68 -24.94 6.70
CA GLY A 32 -8.04 -25.33 8.07
C GLY A 32 -8.11 -24.18 9.10
N GLU A 33 -9.23 -24.16 9.84
CA GLU A 33 -9.56 -23.49 11.12
C GLU A 33 -9.88 -21.98 11.20
N ARG A 34 -11.14 -21.68 11.54
CA ARG A 34 -11.64 -20.38 12.02
C ARG A 34 -11.53 -20.34 13.55
N SER A 35 -10.49 -19.69 14.08
CA SER A 35 -10.47 -19.29 15.49
C SER A 35 -11.42 -18.11 15.70
N VAL A 36 -12.08 -18.06 16.87
CA VAL A 36 -12.93 -16.92 17.29
C VAL A 36 -12.03 -15.70 17.47
N LEU A 37 -11.87 -14.92 16.40
CA LEU A 37 -11.04 -13.72 16.39
C LEU A 37 -11.81 -12.58 17.05
N HIS A 38 -11.42 -12.21 18.28
CA HIS A 38 -11.86 -10.96 18.88
C HIS A 38 -11.40 -9.78 18.02
N PRO A 39 -12.28 -8.80 17.73
CA PRO A 39 -11.91 -7.64 16.94
C PRO A 39 -10.87 -6.79 17.68
N THR A 40 -9.75 -6.49 17.02
CA THR A 40 -8.74 -5.56 17.55
C THR A 40 -9.22 -4.12 17.41
N LEU A 41 -9.31 -3.40 18.52
CA LEU A 41 -9.58 -1.96 18.50
C LEU A 41 -8.33 -1.20 18.01
N VAL A 42 -8.49 -0.43 16.94
CA VAL A 42 -7.44 0.45 16.40
C VAL A 42 -7.95 1.88 16.38
N HIS A 43 -7.22 2.81 17.00
CA HIS A 43 -7.61 4.21 17.04
C HIS A 43 -6.45 5.16 16.73
N SER A 44 -6.81 6.39 16.42
CA SER A 44 -5.94 7.56 16.35
C SER A 44 -6.81 8.78 16.67
N ARG A 45 -6.25 9.99 16.78
CA ARG A 45 -7.03 11.21 17.12
C ARG A 45 -8.37 11.34 16.38
N ALA A 46 -8.40 11.01 15.09
CA ALA A 46 -9.62 11.05 14.28
C ALA A 46 -10.13 9.64 13.87
N GLY A 47 -9.41 8.57 14.23
CA GLY A 47 -9.77 7.20 13.89
C GLY A 47 -9.77 6.86 12.39
N MET A 48 -9.28 7.75 11.52
CA MET A 48 -9.37 7.57 10.06
C MET A 48 -8.00 7.21 9.46
N ASN A 49 -7.11 8.19 9.38
CA ASN A 49 -5.94 8.08 8.52
C ASN A 49 -4.85 7.17 9.07
N ARG A 50 -4.29 7.46 10.25
CA ARG A 50 -3.24 6.64 10.87
C ARG A 50 -3.77 5.24 11.22
N ALA A 51 -4.98 5.18 11.76
CA ALA A 51 -5.67 3.93 12.07
C ALA A 51 -5.92 3.10 10.80
N GLY A 52 -6.41 3.73 9.74
CA GLY A 52 -6.67 3.07 8.45
C GLY A 52 -5.41 2.58 7.75
N THR A 53 -4.31 3.35 7.80
CA THR A 53 -2.99 2.90 7.32
C THR A 53 -2.53 1.66 8.08
N TYR A 54 -2.63 1.66 9.42
CA TYR A 54 -2.28 0.50 10.23
C TYR A 54 -3.13 -0.72 9.88
N VAL A 55 -4.46 -0.57 9.81
CA VAL A 55 -5.37 -1.67 9.48
C VAL A 55 -5.04 -2.23 8.09
N ALA A 56 -4.87 -1.38 7.09
CA ALA A 56 -4.49 -1.81 5.75
C ALA A 56 -3.16 -2.56 5.74
N ALA A 57 -2.12 -2.02 6.36
CA ALA A 57 -0.81 -2.67 6.49
C ALA A 57 -0.91 -4.02 7.21
N SER A 58 -1.72 -4.13 8.28
CA SER A 58 -1.93 -5.37 9.02
C SER A 58 -2.59 -6.47 8.16
N ILE A 59 -3.53 -6.07 7.28
CA ILE A 59 -4.17 -6.99 6.33
C ILE A 59 -3.13 -7.54 5.35
N PHE A 60 -2.21 -6.70 4.85
CA PHE A 60 -1.14 -7.14 3.97
C PHE A 60 -0.10 -7.98 4.70
N GLY A 61 0.33 -7.57 5.89
CA GLY A 61 1.29 -8.32 6.71
C GLY A 61 0.80 -9.74 7.01
N ARG A 62 -0.44 -9.91 7.48
CA ARG A 62 -1.03 -11.24 7.72
C ARG A 62 -1.11 -12.11 6.47
N ARG A 63 -1.32 -11.51 5.29
CA ARG A 63 -1.37 -12.26 4.03
C ARG A 63 0.02 -12.68 3.56
N MET A 64 1.01 -11.79 3.66
CA MET A 64 2.40 -12.07 3.30
C MET A 64 3.05 -13.09 4.23
N SER A 65 2.69 -13.10 5.52
CA SER A 65 3.17 -14.08 6.50
C SER A 65 2.47 -15.44 6.39
N GLY A 66 1.37 -15.54 5.64
CA GLY A 66 0.57 -16.76 5.51
C GLY A 66 1.18 -17.75 4.51
N LYS A 67 0.88 -19.05 4.69
CA LYS A 67 1.34 -20.15 3.82
C LYS A 67 0.78 -20.09 2.38
N HIS A 68 -0.26 -19.29 2.11
CA HIS A 68 -1.06 -19.42 0.87
C HIS A 68 -1.02 -18.24 -0.10
N THR A 69 -0.45 -17.07 0.25
CA THR A 69 -0.43 -15.94 -0.72
C THR A 69 0.73 -14.97 -0.47
N ARG A 70 1.89 -15.28 -1.06
CA ARG A 70 3.03 -14.36 -1.14
C ARG A 70 2.94 -13.43 -2.36
N THR A 71 1.77 -12.88 -2.65
CA THR A 71 1.59 -12.02 -3.83
C THR A 71 1.17 -10.61 -3.45
N LEU A 72 1.91 -9.64 -3.99
CA LEU A 72 1.61 -8.22 -3.90
C LEU A 72 1.06 -7.73 -5.24
N SER A 73 -0.16 -7.18 -5.26
CA SER A 73 -0.66 -6.47 -6.43
C SER A 73 -1.34 -5.17 -6.06
N LEU A 74 -1.17 -4.16 -6.92
CA LEU A 74 -1.71 -2.83 -6.69
C LEU A 74 -3.24 -2.86 -6.71
N ASN A 75 -3.83 -3.65 -7.61
CA ASN A 75 -5.27 -3.82 -7.68
C ASN A 75 -5.83 -4.29 -6.32
N ARG A 76 -5.12 -5.20 -5.65
CA ARG A 76 -5.47 -5.67 -4.31
C ARG A 76 -5.29 -4.58 -3.25
N VAL A 77 -4.22 -3.77 -3.32
CA VAL A 77 -4.06 -2.56 -2.47
C VAL A 77 -5.26 -1.63 -2.62
N VAL A 78 -5.66 -1.32 -3.85
CA VAL A 78 -6.81 -0.46 -4.15
C VAL A 78 -8.11 -1.08 -3.64
N LYS A 79 -8.34 -2.38 -3.85
CA LYS A 79 -9.52 -3.10 -3.36
C LYS A 79 -9.63 -3.05 -1.84
N VAL A 80 -8.54 -3.29 -1.12
CA VAL A 80 -8.52 -3.17 0.35
C VAL A 80 -8.83 -1.74 0.78
N CYS A 81 -8.22 -0.73 0.15
CA CYS A 81 -8.50 0.67 0.47
C CYS A 81 -9.95 1.07 0.17
N LYS A 82 -10.58 0.52 -0.88
CA LYS A 82 -12.00 0.73 -1.19
C LYS A 82 -12.89 0.09 -0.14
N SER A 83 -12.62 -1.17 0.23
CA SER A 83 -13.38 -1.89 1.25
C SER A 83 -13.28 -1.24 2.64
N LEU A 84 -12.10 -0.72 3.02
CA LEU A 84 -11.99 0.03 4.27
C LEU A 84 -12.81 1.34 4.22
N ARG A 85 -12.80 2.03 3.08
CA ARG A 85 -13.59 3.25 2.87
C ARG A 85 -15.10 3.02 2.88
N SER A 86 -15.58 1.84 2.46
CA SER A 86 -16.99 1.49 2.58
C SER A 86 -17.41 1.23 4.03
N THR A 87 -16.48 0.85 4.91
CA THR A 87 -16.77 0.63 6.34
C THR A 87 -16.62 1.90 7.17
N ARG A 88 -15.67 2.78 6.84
CA ARG A 88 -15.46 4.06 7.52
C ARG A 88 -14.98 5.12 6.55
N TYR A 89 -15.67 6.25 6.53
CA TYR A 89 -15.35 7.37 5.65
C TYR A 89 -13.91 7.86 5.86
N ASP A 90 -13.37 8.49 4.82
CA ASP A 90 -12.07 9.17 4.84
C ASP A 90 -10.83 8.33 5.19
N ILE A 91 -10.95 7.01 5.29
CA ILE A 91 -9.76 6.14 5.39
C ILE A 91 -8.88 6.33 4.16
N LEU A 92 -7.59 6.67 4.40
CA LEU A 92 -6.57 6.83 3.36
C LEU A 92 -6.97 7.84 2.27
N ASN A 93 -7.75 8.86 2.62
CA ASN A 93 -8.23 9.86 1.66
C ASN A 93 -7.13 10.82 1.20
N ARG A 94 -5.98 10.88 1.90
CA ARG A 94 -4.85 11.71 1.53
C ARG A 94 -3.83 10.91 0.72
N ARG A 95 -3.38 11.51 -0.37
CA ARG A 95 -2.31 10.99 -1.21
C ARG A 95 -1.06 10.60 -0.43
N SER A 96 -0.63 11.42 0.52
CA SER A 96 0.57 11.14 1.34
C SER A 96 0.43 9.87 2.18
N GLN A 97 -0.77 9.53 2.63
CA GLN A 97 -1.02 8.32 3.42
C GLN A 97 -1.14 7.09 2.55
N PHE A 98 -1.69 7.24 1.35
CA PHE A 98 -1.67 6.17 0.36
C PHE A 98 -0.23 5.82 -0.04
N LEU A 99 0.64 6.82 -0.23
CA LEU A 99 2.07 6.58 -0.48
C LEU A 99 2.78 5.95 0.71
N LEU A 100 2.49 6.41 1.93
CA LEU A 100 3.02 5.80 3.15
C LEU A 100 2.61 4.32 3.26
N LEU A 101 1.35 4.01 2.92
CA LEU A 101 0.87 2.63 2.87
C LEU A 101 1.66 1.79 1.86
N LEU A 102 1.89 2.30 0.65
CA LEU A 102 2.68 1.59 -0.37
C LEU A 102 4.12 1.34 0.10
N GLU A 103 4.76 2.35 0.71
CA GLU A 103 6.10 2.23 1.29
C GLU A 103 6.14 1.17 2.39
N THR A 104 5.14 1.18 3.28
CA THR A 104 5.02 0.19 4.37
C THR A 104 4.81 -1.22 3.83
N ILE A 105 3.99 -1.37 2.80
CA ILE A 105 3.70 -2.66 2.16
C ILE A 105 4.96 -3.23 1.49
N LEU A 106 5.74 -2.39 0.81
CA LEU A 106 7.00 -2.81 0.20
C LEU A 106 8.00 -3.26 1.27
N GLU A 107 8.12 -2.52 2.38
CA GLU A 107 8.96 -2.91 3.51
C GLU A 107 8.54 -4.26 4.10
N LEU A 108 7.23 -4.46 4.30
CA LEU A 108 6.68 -5.73 4.76
C LEU A 108 6.95 -6.87 3.77
N ALA A 109 6.89 -6.60 2.47
CA ALA A 109 7.16 -7.59 1.44
C ALA A 109 8.63 -8.05 1.46
N VAL A 110 9.57 -7.11 1.60
CA VAL A 110 11.00 -7.43 1.77
C VAL A 110 11.24 -8.24 3.04
N ARG A 111 10.73 -7.75 4.18
CA ARG A 111 10.90 -8.43 5.48
C ARG A 111 10.29 -9.82 5.53
N SER A 112 9.23 -10.06 4.75
CA SER A 112 8.56 -11.37 4.65
C SER A 112 9.21 -12.29 3.60
N GLY A 113 10.28 -11.85 2.91
CA GLY A 113 10.93 -12.61 1.85
C GLY A 113 10.07 -12.79 0.59
N VAL A 114 9.06 -11.93 0.38
CA VAL A 114 8.19 -11.96 -0.80
C VAL A 114 8.86 -11.33 -2.01
N VAL A 115 9.71 -10.32 -1.78
CA VAL A 115 10.44 -9.59 -2.83
C VAL A 115 11.87 -9.33 -2.35
N ASN A 116 12.86 -9.36 -3.23
CA ASN A 116 14.23 -9.01 -2.85
C ASN A 116 14.41 -7.50 -2.69
N GLU A 117 15.33 -7.13 -1.80
CA GLU A 117 15.71 -5.73 -1.56
C GLU A 117 16.15 -5.00 -2.85
N LYS A 118 16.88 -5.71 -3.71
CA LYS A 118 17.36 -5.20 -5.01
C LYS A 118 16.21 -4.84 -5.95
N ASP A 119 15.14 -5.64 -5.95
CA ASP A 119 13.99 -5.46 -6.83
C ASP A 119 13.14 -4.26 -6.35
N VAL A 120 13.08 -4.03 -5.04
CA VAL A 120 12.27 -2.96 -4.42
C VAL A 120 12.96 -1.60 -4.41
N SER A 121 14.29 -1.54 -4.59
CA SER A 121 15.06 -0.28 -4.57
C SER A 121 14.51 0.76 -5.55
N ARG A 122 14.21 0.35 -6.79
CA ARG A 122 13.63 1.23 -7.82
C ARG A 122 12.27 1.78 -7.40
N ALA A 123 11.42 0.95 -6.81
CA ALA A 123 10.10 1.35 -6.36
C ALA A 123 10.15 2.35 -5.19
N ARG A 124 11.08 2.16 -4.25
CA ARG A 124 11.32 3.10 -3.15
C ARG A 124 11.81 4.45 -3.66
N ASP A 125 12.70 4.47 -4.64
CA ASP A 125 13.19 5.73 -5.21
C ASP A 125 12.09 6.50 -5.93
N VAL A 126 11.23 5.80 -6.68
CA VAL A 126 10.04 6.39 -7.28
C VAL A 126 9.10 6.95 -6.21
N LEU A 127 8.80 6.19 -5.15
CA LEU A 127 7.97 6.67 -4.03
C LEU A 127 8.56 7.92 -3.37
N ARG A 128 9.88 7.96 -3.13
CA ARG A 128 10.59 9.12 -2.57
C ARG A 128 10.44 10.35 -3.47
N ARG A 129 10.61 10.20 -4.79
CA ARG A 129 10.43 11.31 -5.76
C ARG A 129 8.99 11.82 -5.76
N VAL A 130 8.01 10.92 -5.81
CA VAL A 130 6.59 11.28 -5.80
C VAL A 130 6.22 11.99 -4.49
N ARG A 131 6.74 11.52 -3.34
CA ARG A 131 6.54 12.14 -2.03
C ARG A 131 7.16 13.54 -1.95
N GLY A 132 8.40 13.71 -2.42
CA GLY A 132 9.08 14.99 -2.49
C GLY A 132 8.37 16.03 -3.38
N GLY A 133 7.65 15.57 -4.40
CA GLY A 133 6.83 16.42 -5.25
C GLY A 133 5.56 16.98 -4.60
N ILE A 134 4.99 16.30 -3.59
CA ILE A 134 3.73 16.71 -2.94
C ILE A 134 3.87 18.04 -2.19
N GLY A 135 5.04 18.32 -1.60
CA GLY A 135 5.32 19.59 -0.92
C GLY A 135 5.53 20.76 -1.89
N LYS A 136 6.14 20.51 -3.06
CA LYS A 136 6.52 21.56 -4.02
C LYS A 136 5.33 22.16 -4.78
N THR A 137 4.29 21.37 -5.06
CA THR A 137 3.05 21.88 -5.66
C THR A 137 2.26 22.80 -4.74
N ARG A 138 2.38 22.62 -3.41
CA ARG A 138 1.69 23.48 -2.44
C ARG A 138 2.39 24.84 -2.27
N ALA A 139 3.71 24.89 -2.46
CA ALA A 139 4.48 26.13 -2.40
C ALA A 139 4.32 27.02 -3.65
N LYS A 140 3.94 26.46 -4.81
CA LYS A 140 3.65 27.23 -6.04
C LYS A 140 2.25 27.83 -6.07
N ALA A 141 1.32 27.33 -5.27
CA ALA A 141 0.01 27.95 -5.04
C ALA A 141 0.16 28.97 -3.90
N GLY A 142 0.78 30.12 -4.19
CA GLY A 142 0.81 31.25 -3.27
C GLY A 142 -0.60 31.70 -2.88
N PRO A 143 -0.77 32.39 -1.74
CA PRO A 143 -2.09 32.85 -1.30
C PRO A 143 -2.72 33.70 -2.39
N SER A 144 -3.91 33.33 -2.85
CA SER A 144 -4.71 34.14 -3.75
C SER A 144 -5.01 35.45 -3.03
N ARG A 145 -4.29 36.52 -3.39
CA ARG A 145 -4.63 37.88 -3.00
C ARG A 145 -6.04 38.16 -3.51
N SER A 146 -7.02 38.16 -2.62
CA SER A 146 -8.30 38.82 -2.85
C SER A 146 -8.01 40.31 -3.02
N ARG A 147 -8.15 40.82 -4.25
CA ARG A 147 -8.31 42.25 -4.48
C ARG A 147 -9.79 42.56 -4.30
N GLY A 148 -10.07 43.52 -3.42
CA GLY A 148 -11.39 44.11 -3.23
C GLY A 148 -11.76 45.05 -4.38
#